data_AF-A0A6J4PCB2-F1
#
_entry.id   AF-A0A6J4PCB2-F1
#
_cell.length_a   1.000
_cell.length_b   1.000
_cell.length_c   1.000
_cell.angle_alpha   90.00
_cell.angle_beta   90.00
_cell.angle_gamma   90.00
#
_symmetry.space_group_name_H-M   'P 1'
#
loop_
_entity.id
_entity.type
_entity.pdbx_description
1 polymer ?
#
loop_
_entity_poly.entity_id
_entity_poly.type
_entity_poly.pdbx_seq_one_letter_code
_entity_poly.pdbx_strand_id
1 'polypeptide(L)' 'ADEISPDTCRLWNQGEADPTQRVMDKDRFRHDLGDVALAYRQVMERVLQQTL' A
#
# COMPACT_ATOMS: atom_id res chain seq x y z
N ALA A 1 18.44 -5.78 12.68
CA ALA A 1 17.26 -6.11 11.86
C ALA A 1 16.81 -4.85 11.16
N ASP A 2 16.13 -5.01 10.02
CA ASP A 2 15.60 -3.91 9.21
C ASP A 2 14.06 -3.88 9.32
N GLU A 3 13.36 -3.13 8.46
CA GLU A 3 11.90 -3.00 8.47
C GLU A 3 11.16 -3.80 7.38
N ILE A 4 9.93 -4.21 7.68
CA ILE A 4 8.95 -4.73 6.71
C ILE A 4 7.78 -3.76 6.70
N SER A 5 7.71 -2.93 5.66
CA SER A 5 6.78 -1.81 5.56
C SER A 5 6.41 -1.56 4.09
N PRO A 6 5.40 -0.73 3.78
CA PRO A 6 5.16 -0.26 2.41
C PRO A 6 6.33 0.59 1.85
N ASP A 7 7.31 0.97 2.67
CA ASP A 7 8.55 1.62 2.20
C ASP A 7 9.52 0.61 1.55
N THR A 8 9.57 -0.61 2.09
CA THR A 8 10.49 -1.68 1.67
C THR A 8 9.85 -2.80 0.84
N CYS A 9 8.52 -2.82 0.73
CA CYS A 9 7.75 -3.84 0.01
C CYS A 9 6.88 -3.23 -1.11
N ARG A 10 6.71 -3.94 -2.24
CA ARG A 10 5.72 -3.60 -3.27
C ARG A 10 4.39 -4.28 -2.96
N LEU A 11 3.35 -3.48 -2.75
CA LEU A 11 2.04 -3.93 -2.30
C LEU A 11 0.98 -3.39 -3.26
N TRP A 12 0.33 -4.29 -4.01
CA TRP A 12 -0.70 -3.92 -4.97
C TRP A 12 -2.05 -4.52 -4.57
N ASN A 13 -3.11 -3.70 -4.65
CA ASN A 13 -4.47 -4.16 -4.46
C ASN A 13 -4.92 -4.99 -5.69
N GLN A 14 -5.06 -6.30 -5.52
CA GLN A 14 -5.49 -7.19 -6.62
C GLN A 14 -6.95 -6.95 -7.06
N GLY A 15 -7.79 -6.37 -6.19
CA GLY A 15 -9.18 -6.04 -6.50
C GLY A 15 -9.36 -4.71 -7.26
N GLU A 16 -8.28 -3.96 -7.50
CA GLU A 16 -8.30 -2.68 -8.21
C GLU A 16 -7.74 -2.85 -9.63
N ALA A 17 -8.53 -2.46 -10.63
CA ALA A 17 -8.19 -2.59 -12.04
C ALA A 17 -7.38 -1.39 -12.55
N ASP A 18 -7.53 -0.21 -11.94
CA ASP A 18 -6.76 0.97 -12.32
C ASP A 18 -5.29 0.80 -11.89
N PRO A 19 -4.32 0.90 -12.84
CA PRO A 19 -2.91 0.65 -12.56
C PRO A 19 -2.26 1.66 -11.62
N THR A 20 -2.84 2.86 -11.48
CA THR A 20 -2.38 3.90 -10.55
C THR A 20 -2.99 3.71 -9.17
N GLN A 21 -4.29 3.41 -9.09
CA GLN A 21 -4.99 3.25 -7.82
C GLN A 21 -4.60 1.97 -7.09
N ARG A 22 -4.22 0.91 -7.83
CA ARG A 22 -3.82 -0.36 -7.21
C ARG A 22 -2.50 -0.29 -6.45
N VAL A 23 -1.65 0.71 -6.69
CA VAL A 23 -0.36 0.86 -6.01
C VAL A 23 -0.62 1.34 -4.57
N MET A 24 -0.21 0.54 -3.59
CA MET A 24 -0.47 0.79 -2.16
C MET A 24 0.78 1.07 -1.33
N ASP A 25 1.93 1.24 -1.98
CA ASP A 25 3.25 1.35 -1.36
C ASP A 25 3.95 2.67 -1.75
N LYS A 26 5.23 2.78 -1.39
CA LYS A 26 6.06 3.98 -1.64
C LYS A 26 6.16 4.38 -3.12
N ASP A 27 5.85 3.49 -4.05
CA ASP A 27 5.78 3.83 -5.47
C ASP A 27 4.73 4.90 -5.76
N ARG A 28 3.71 5.09 -4.90
CA ARG A 28 2.81 6.26 -4.98
C ARG A 28 3.55 7.57 -4.87
N PHE A 29 4.53 7.68 -3.97
CA PHE A 29 5.37 8.86 -3.85
C PHE A 29 6.37 8.95 -5.00
N ARG A 30 7.02 7.84 -5.38
CA ARG A 30 8.03 7.83 -6.46
C ARG A 30 7.47 8.23 -7.83
N HIS A 31 6.17 8.00 -8.06
CA HIS A 31 5.50 8.28 -9.32
C HIS A 31 4.43 9.38 -9.22
N ASP A 32 4.44 10.19 -8.15
CA ASP A 32 3.51 11.31 -7.94
C ASP A 32 2.02 10.93 -8.05
N LEU A 33 1.64 9.73 -7.57
CA LEU A 33 0.28 9.20 -7.66
C LEU A 33 -0.67 9.71 -6.54
N GLY A 34 -0.19 10.58 -5.66
CA GLY A 34 -0.98 11.13 -4.53
C GLY A 34 -1.34 10.09 -3.47
N ASP A 35 -2.17 10.49 -2.49
CA ASP A 35 -2.80 9.61 -1.47
C ASP A 35 -1.90 8.62 -0.70
N VAL A 36 -0.61 8.93 -0.54
CA VAL A 36 0.38 8.05 0.12
C VAL A 36 -0.07 7.63 1.53
N ALA A 37 -0.45 8.60 2.36
CA ALA A 37 -0.88 8.33 3.74
C ALA A 37 -2.18 7.52 3.81
N LEU A 38 -3.08 7.69 2.84
CA LEU A 38 -4.31 6.91 2.75
C LEU A 38 -3.99 5.46 2.37
N ALA A 39 -3.14 5.25 1.36
CA ALA A 39 -2.74 3.92 0.93
C ALA A 39 -2.10 3.11 2.08
N TYR A 40 -1.20 3.73 2.84
CA TYR A 40 -0.52 3.07 3.96
C TYR A 40 -1.50 2.69 5.07
N ARG A 41 -2.48 3.56 5.38
CA ARG A 41 -3.54 3.28 6.35
C ARG A 41 -4.38 2.08 5.90
N GLN A 42 -4.76 2.03 4.62
CA GLN A 42 -5.52 0.92 4.08
C GLN A 42 -4.73 -0.40 4.07
N VAL A 43 -3.40 -0.36 3.89
CA VAL A 43 -2.54 -1.56 4.07
C VAL A 43 -2.60 -2.02 5.51
N MET A 44 -2.40 -1.11 6.47
CA MET A 44 -2.46 -1.41 7.90
C MET A 44 -3.81 -2.03 8.29
N GLU A 45 -4.92 -1.42 7.86
CA GLU A 45 -6.28 -1.91 8.13
C GLU A 45 -6.48 -3.34 7.62
N ARG A 46 -6.07 -3.66 6.38
CA ARG A 46 -6.23 -5.01 5.82
C ARG A 46 -5.35 -6.06 6.51
N VAL A 47 -4.12 -5.69 6.88
CA VAL A 47 -3.21 -6.61 7.59
C VAL A 47 -3.71 -6.90 9.00
N LEU A 48 -4.27 -5.90 9.69
CA LEU A 48 -4.81 -6.05 11.04
C LEU A 48 -6.21 -6.69 11.07
N GLN A 49 -6.94 -6.70 9.95
CA GLN A 49 -8.27 -7.31 9.81
C GLN A 49 -8.29 -8.85 9.82
N GLN A 50 -7.31 -9.50 10.47
CA GLN A 50 -7.39 -10.95 10.68
C GLN A 50 -8.45 -11.28 11.73
N THR A 51 -9.62 -11.68 11.27
CA THR A 51 -10.66 -12.33 12.06
C THR A 51 -10.12 -13.67 12.58
N LEU A 52 -10.24 -13.90 13.90
CA LEU A 52 -9.99 -15.19 14.54
C LEU A 52 -10.89 -16.30 14.00
#